data_AF-A0A655AXN1-F1
#
_entry.id   AF-A0A655AXN1-F1
#
_cell.length_a   1.000
_cell.length_b   1.000
_cell.length_c   1.000
_cell.angle_alpha   90.00
_cell.angle_beta   90.00
_cell.angle_gamma   90.00
#
_symmetry.space_group_name_H-M   'P 1'
#
loop_
_entity.id
_entity.type
_entity.pdbx_description
1 polymer ?
#
loop_
_entity_poly.entity_id
_entity_poly.type
_entity_poly.pdbx_seq_one_letter_code
_entity_poly.pdbx_strand_id
1 'polypeptide(L)' 'MAGLDSFVRSEIAGYKVPRSLWFVDEVKRSPAGKPDYRWAKEQTEARPADDVHAGHVTSGS' A
#
# COMPACT_ATOMS: atom_id res chain seq x y z
N MET A 1 -10.92 3.61 1.19
CA MET A 1 -10.16 3.13 2.37
C MET A 1 -10.92 3.05 3.69
N ALA A 2 -12.03 3.77 3.90
CA ALA A 2 -12.54 4.07 5.26
C ALA A 2 -12.74 2.85 6.20
N GLY A 3 -13.29 1.74 5.69
CA GLY A 3 -13.48 0.53 6.51
C GLY A 3 -12.18 -0.15 6.92
N LEU A 4 -11.23 -0.31 5.99
CA LEU A 4 -9.92 -0.91 6.25
C LEU A 4 -9.04 0.00 7.13
N ASP A 5 -9.06 1.30 6.88
CA ASP A 5 -8.32 2.28 7.68
C ASP A 5 -8.78 2.30 9.13
N SER A 6 -10.10 2.36 9.37
CA SER A 6 -10.67 2.35 10.72
C SER A 6 -10.32 1.06 11.47
N PHE A 7 -10.38 -0.09 10.80
CA PHE A 7 -10.03 -1.38 11.40
C PHE A 7 -8.55 -1.43 11.75
N VAL A 8 -7.65 -1.12 10.81
CA VAL A 8 -6.21 -1.22 11.05
C VAL A 8 -5.76 -0.23 12.14
N ARG A 9 -6.39 0.95 12.25
CA ARG A 9 -6.10 1.92 13.31
C ARG A 9 -6.44 1.45 14.73
N SER A 10 -7.37 0.50 14.90
CA SER A 10 -7.60 -0.11 16.22
C SER A 10 -6.55 -1.15 16.57
N GLU A 11 -5.95 -1.80 15.56
CA GLU A 11 -5.06 -2.94 15.75
C GLU A 11 -3.57 -2.56 15.81
N ILE A 12 -3.16 -1.50 15.11
CA ILE A 12 -1.75 -1.09 15.03
C ILE A 12 -1.56 0.41 15.28
N ALA A 13 -0.38 0.78 15.76
CA ALA A 13 0.01 2.17 15.92
C ALA A 13 -0.16 2.95 14.60
N GLY A 14 -0.68 4.17 14.67
CA GLY A 14 -1.06 4.96 13.50
C GLY A 14 0.05 5.14 12.44
N TYR A 15 1.32 5.18 12.85
CA TYR A 15 2.45 5.28 11.91
C TYR A 15 2.67 4.02 11.05
N LYS A 16 2.09 2.88 11.45
CA LYS A 16 2.12 1.62 10.69
C LYS A 16 0.93 1.48 9.73
N VAL A 17 -0.04 2.38 9.77
CA VAL A 17 -1.17 2.37 8.85
C VAL A 17 -0.66 2.68 7.43
N PRO A 18 -0.99 1.86 6.42
CA PRO A 18 -0.57 2.12 5.04
C PRO A 18 -1.11 3.46 4.53
N ARG A 19 -0.23 4.25 3.91
CA ARG A 19 -0.61 5.56 3.32
C ARG A 19 -1.28 5.41 1.96
N SER A 20 -0.93 4.36 1.23
CA SER A 20 -1.39 4.08 -0.12
C SER A 20 -1.46 2.56 -0.30
N LEU A 21 -2.42 2.08 -1.10
CA LEU A 21 -2.62 0.66 -1.37
C LEU A 21 -2.68 0.41 -2.89
N TRP A 22 -1.98 -0.64 -3.31
CA TRP A 22 -2.08 -1.22 -4.63
C TRP A 22 -2.56 -2.66 -4.48
N PHE A 23 -3.69 -2.97 -5.09
CA PHE A 23 -4.20 -4.33 -5.21
C PHE A 23 -3.62 -5.00 -6.45
N VAL A 24 -3.19 -6.23 -6.28
CA VAL A 24 -2.63 -7.07 -7.33
C VAL A 24 -3.27 -8.45 -7.22
N ASP A 25 -3.34 -9.16 -8.33
CA ASP A 25 -3.82 -10.55 -8.30
C ASP A 25 -2.84 -11.44 -7.52
N GLU A 26 -1.53 -11.22 -7.70
CA GLU A 26 -0.48 -12.00 -7.04
C GLU A 26 0.70 -11.15 -6.57
N VAL A 27 1.22 -11.45 -5.38
CA VAL A 27 2.42 -10.80 -4.83
C VAL A 27 3.66 -11.59 -5.21
N LYS A 28 4.58 -10.96 -5.95
CA LYS A 28 5.82 -11.61 -6.37
C LYS A 28 6.79 -11.82 -5.20
N ARG A 29 7.42 -12.99 -5.19
CA ARG A 29 8.48 -13.37 -4.25
C ARG A 29 9.72 -13.82 -5.01
N SER A 30 10.87 -13.70 -4.36
CA SER A 30 12.12 -14.26 -4.88
C SER A 30 12.08 -15.79 -4.84
N PRO A 31 13.00 -16.49 -5.54
CA PRO A 31 13.11 -17.95 -5.45
C PRO A 31 13.28 -18.48 -4.02
N ALA A 32 13.81 -17.66 -3.10
CA ALA A 32 13.94 -17.99 -1.68
C ALA A 32 12.70 -17.62 -0.83
N GLY A 33 11.59 -17.24 -1.47
CA GLY A 33 10.31 -16.91 -0.82
C GLY A 33 10.25 -15.51 -0.16
N LYS A 34 11.31 -14.70 -0.27
CA LYS A 34 11.32 -13.34 0.29
C LYS A 34 10.49 -12.38 -0.57
N PRO A 35 9.88 -11.32 0.01
CA PRO A 35 9.21 -10.28 -0.76
C PRO A 35 10.12 -9.70 -1.84
N ASP A 36 9.61 -9.54 -3.06
CA ASP A 36 10.32 -8.87 -4.15
C ASP A 36 10.02 -7.37 -4.14
N TYR A 37 10.87 -6.60 -3.45
CA TYR A 37 10.69 -5.15 -3.34
C TYR A 37 10.94 -4.39 -4.65
N ARG A 38 11.73 -4.94 -5.59
CA ARG A 38 11.93 -4.30 -6.90
C ARG A 38 10.64 -4.38 -7.69
N TRP A 39 10.05 -5.57 -7.78
CA TRP A 39 8.74 -5.74 -8.41
C TRP A 39 7.66 -4.89 -7.73
N ALA A 40 7.64 -4.82 -6.40
CA ALA A 40 6.67 -3.98 -5.69
C ALA A 40 6.82 -2.49 -6.06
N LYS A 41 8.06 -1.99 -6.16
CA LYS A 41 8.33 -0.62 -6.62
C LYS A 41 7.83 -0.38 -8.04
N GLU A 42 8.07 -1.33 -8.95
CA GLU A 42 7.58 -1.25 -10.34
C GLU A 42 6.05 -1.14 -10.39
N GLN A 43 5.31 -1.84 -9.51
CA GLN A 43 3.84 -1.68 -9.42
C GLN A 43 3.43 -0.25 -9.04
N THR A 44 4.17 0.38 -8.11
CA THR A 44 3.89 1.76 -7.67
C THR A 44 4.24 2.81 -8.72
N GLU A 45 5.18 2.50 -9.63
CA GLU A 45 5.62 3.41 -10.70
C GLU A 45 4.76 3.25 -11.96
N ALA A 46 4.23 2.06 -12.21
CA ALA A 46 3.42 1.77 -13.39
C ALA A 46 2.03 2.43 -13.35
N ARG A 47 1.46 2.64 -12.16
CA ARG A 47 0.11 3.18 -11.99
C ARG A 47 -0.09 3.84 -10.62
N PRO A 48 -1.03 4.80 -10.51
CA PRO A 48 -1.40 5.35 -9.20
C PRO A 48 -1.95 4.28 -8.27
N ALA A 49 -1.94 4.58 -6.97
CA ALA A 49 -2.55 3.73 -5.95
C ALA A 49 -4.05 3.58 -6.19
N ASP A 50 -4.58 2.40 -5.91
CA ASP A 50 -6.02 2.13 -5.95
C ASP A 50 -6.75 2.83 -4.81
N ASP A 51 -6.06 3.02 -3.69
CA ASP A 51 -6.59 3.69 -2.51
C ASP A 51 -5.50 4.52 -1.83
N VAL A 52 -5.88 5.70 -1.38
CA VAL A 52 -5.01 6.62 -0.64
C VAL A 52 -5.68 6.99 0.66
N HIS A 53 -4.90 6.96 1.74
CA HIS A 53 -5.40 7.37 3.05
C HIS A 53 -5.78 8.86 2.97
N ALA A 54 -6.97 9.22 3.47
CA ALA A 54 -7.50 10.58 3.38
C ALA A 54 -6.57 11.63 4.02
N GLY A 55 -5.80 11.25 5.05
CA GLY A 55 -4.77 12.10 5.65
C GLY A 55 -3.45 12.19 4.86
N HIS A 56 -3.33 11.48 3.74
CA HIS A 56 -2.15 11.45 2.86
C HIS A 56 -2.49 11.77 1.40
N VAL A 57 -3.61 12.44 1.15
CA VAL A 57 -3.90 13.02 -0.17
C VAL A 57 -2.86 14.11 -0.43
N THR A 58 -1.82 13.80 -1.19
CA THR A 58 -0.93 14.81 -1.75
C THR A 58 -1.75 15.71 -2.68
N SER A 59 -1.94 16.95 -2.26
CA SER A 59 -2.32 18.07 -3.12
C SER A 59 -1.29 18.18 -4.24
N GLY A 60 -1.57 17.55 -5.38
CA GLY A 60 -0.81 17.74 -6.61
C GLY A 60 -1.36 18.94 -7.36
N SER A 61 -0.57 20.02 -7.41
CA SER A 61 -0.65 21.06 -8.43
C SER A 61 -0.24 20.51 -9.80
#